data_AF-A0A9E3LL58-F1
#
_entry.id   AF-A0A9E3LL58-F1
#
_cell.length_a   1.000
_cell.length_b   1.000
_cell.length_c   1.000
_cell.angle_alpha   90.00
_cell.angle_beta   90.00
_cell.angle_gamma   90.00
#
_symmetry.space_group_name_H-M   'P 1'
#
loop_
_entity.id
_entity.type
_entity.pdbx_description
1 polymer ?
#
loop_
_entity_poly.entity_id
_entity_poly.type
_entity_poly.pdbx_seq_one_letter_code
_entity_poly.pdbx_strand_id
1 'polypeptide(L)'
;MTDLERLPLGDDAPHVVNVVVEVPVGSRNKYEWDPDLQAMVRDRVLPGAVRYPMDYGFVPSTESADGDPLDVILAAYDPAFPGCVLQARPIGVLDMSDTSGDDRAILAVPDDDPRFDDIEDVGDLPRQNLQEIEDFFRTYKELEGDDEVEIRGWLDADAALELIRESTI
;
A
#
# COMPACT_ATOMS: atom_id res chain seq x y z
N MET A 1 -1.72 -22.16 -10.40
CA MET A 1 -1.72 -21.08 -9.40
C MET A 1 -2.41 -19.91 -10.01
N THR A 2 -3.06 -19.11 -9.19
CA THR A 2 -3.71 -17.86 -9.62
C THR A 2 -2.66 -16.77 -9.60
N ASP A 3 -2.61 -15.98 -10.66
CA ASP A 3 -1.78 -14.80 -10.76
C ASP A 3 -2.39 -13.69 -9.88
N LEU A 4 -1.69 -13.28 -8.82
CA LEU A 4 -2.25 -12.37 -7.82
C LEU A 4 -2.48 -10.97 -8.38
N GLU A 5 -1.65 -10.53 -9.34
CA GLU A 5 -1.81 -9.24 -10.03
C GLU A 5 -3.06 -9.17 -10.91
N ARG A 6 -3.63 -10.33 -11.27
CA ARG A 6 -4.81 -10.44 -12.15
C ARG A 6 -6.08 -10.85 -11.42
N LEU A 7 -6.07 -10.80 -10.09
CA LEU A 7 -7.29 -10.95 -9.31
C LEU A 7 -8.26 -9.82 -9.65
N PRO A 8 -9.58 -10.04 -9.59
CA PRO A 8 -10.54 -8.98 -9.81
C PRO A 8 -10.26 -7.77 -8.90
N LEU A 9 -10.38 -6.56 -9.43
CA LEU A 9 -10.17 -5.32 -8.68
C LEU A 9 -11.04 -5.26 -7.41
N GLY A 10 -12.26 -5.78 -7.45
CA GLY A 10 -13.25 -5.75 -6.37
C GLY A 10 -14.64 -5.53 -6.94
N ASP A 11 -15.66 -6.20 -6.40
CA ASP A 11 -17.03 -6.13 -6.95
C ASP A 11 -17.67 -4.74 -6.82
N ASP A 12 -17.22 -3.93 -5.85
CA ASP A 12 -17.68 -2.56 -5.59
C ASP A 12 -16.56 -1.53 -5.82
N ALA A 13 -15.61 -1.85 -6.70
CA ALA A 13 -14.52 -0.94 -7.03
C ALA A 13 -15.04 0.35 -7.71
N PRO A 14 -14.43 1.52 -7.44
CA PRO A 14 -13.22 1.71 -6.62
C PRO A 14 -13.51 1.87 -5.10
N HIS A 15 -14.76 1.81 -4.65
CA HIS A 15 -15.13 2.07 -3.26
C HIS A 15 -14.69 0.95 -2.30
N VAL A 16 -14.74 -0.30 -2.77
CA VAL A 16 -14.15 -1.45 -2.10
C VAL A 16 -13.30 -2.21 -3.12
N VAL A 17 -12.01 -2.35 -2.84
CA VAL A 17 -11.06 -3.08 -3.70
C VAL A 17 -10.50 -4.29 -2.96
N ASN A 18 -10.07 -5.29 -3.73
CA ASN A 18 -9.21 -6.33 -3.20
C ASN A 18 -7.81 -5.76 -2.99
N VAL A 19 -7.15 -6.20 -1.93
CA VAL A 19 -5.74 -5.88 -1.64
C VAL A 19 -5.00 -7.18 -1.43
N VAL A 20 -3.84 -7.31 -2.04
CA VAL A 20 -2.90 -8.40 -1.80
C VAL A 20 -1.83 -7.91 -0.85
N VAL A 21 -1.80 -8.44 0.37
CA VAL A 21 -0.79 -8.04 1.37
C VAL A 21 0.53 -8.73 1.06
N GLU A 22 1.60 -7.95 0.93
CA GLU A 22 2.96 -8.46 0.76
C GLU A 22 3.74 -8.43 2.06
N VAL A 23 3.71 -7.29 2.76
CA VAL A 23 4.52 -7.05 3.96
C VAL A 23 3.62 -6.72 5.15
N PRO A 24 3.53 -7.62 6.14
CA PRO A 24 2.78 -7.35 7.37
C PRO A 24 3.44 -6.26 8.22
N VAL A 25 2.63 -5.53 8.98
CA VAL A 25 3.06 -4.53 9.96
C VAL A 25 4.10 -5.10 10.91
N GLY A 26 5.11 -4.31 11.21
CA GLY A 26 6.22 -4.69 12.07
C GLY A 26 7.27 -5.58 11.37
N SER A 27 7.05 -6.01 10.12
CA SER A 27 8.07 -6.73 9.37
C SER A 27 9.22 -5.81 8.95
N ARG A 28 10.43 -6.38 8.92
CA ARG A 28 11.61 -5.80 8.27
C ARG A 28 11.99 -6.57 6.99
N ASN A 29 11.38 -7.73 6.78
CA ASN A 29 11.52 -8.45 5.53
C ASN A 29 10.58 -7.77 4.54
N LYS A 30 11.14 -7.23 3.45
CA LYS A 30 10.37 -6.82 2.29
C LYS A 30 10.10 -8.08 1.48
N TYR A 31 8.85 -8.49 1.46
CA TYR A 31 8.33 -9.53 0.60
C TYR A 31 7.70 -8.87 -0.63
N GLU A 32 7.64 -9.63 -1.71
CA GLU A 32 6.97 -9.22 -2.94
C GLU A 32 6.38 -10.45 -3.63
N TRP A 33 5.34 -10.26 -4.43
CA TRP A 33 4.85 -11.26 -5.37
C TRP A 33 5.78 -11.31 -6.60
N ASP A 34 6.29 -12.51 -6.92
CA ASP A 34 7.04 -12.73 -8.16
C ASP A 34 6.10 -13.41 -9.19
N PRO A 35 5.69 -12.71 -10.27
CA PRO A 35 4.77 -13.24 -11.25
C PRO A 35 5.40 -14.35 -12.12
N ASP A 36 6.72 -14.40 -12.27
CA ASP A 36 7.40 -15.47 -13.02
C ASP A 36 7.46 -16.77 -12.20
N LEU A 37 7.73 -16.66 -10.89
CA LEU A 37 7.76 -17.77 -9.96
C LEU A 37 6.37 -18.18 -9.46
N GLN A 38 5.38 -17.30 -9.59
CA GLN A 38 4.04 -17.43 -9.03
C GLN A 38 4.10 -17.73 -7.51
N ALA A 39 4.93 -16.97 -6.79
CA ALA A 39 5.17 -17.16 -5.37
C ALA A 39 5.51 -15.85 -4.65
N MET A 40 5.18 -15.76 -3.37
CA MET A 40 5.73 -14.72 -2.49
C MET A 40 7.22 -14.99 -2.27
N VAL A 41 8.05 -14.04 -2.67
CA VAL A 41 9.50 -14.06 -2.44
C VAL A 41 9.88 -13.02 -1.41
N ARG A 42 11.04 -13.20 -0.79
CA ARG A 42 11.65 -12.15 0.03
C ARG A 42 12.70 -11.46 -0.82
N ASP A 43 12.34 -10.29 -1.36
CA ASP A 43 13.25 -9.38 -2.07
C ASP A 43 14.49 -9.11 -1.21
N ARG A 44 14.28 -8.45 -0.06
CA ARG A 44 15.37 -8.06 0.84
C ARG A 44 14.94 -7.91 2.29
N VAL A 45 15.93 -7.64 3.13
CA VAL A 45 15.73 -7.20 4.52
C VAL A 45 16.10 -5.72 4.56
N LEU A 46 15.21 -4.87 5.05
CA LEU A 46 15.52 -3.44 5.18
C LEU A 46 16.78 -3.27 6.04
N PRO A 47 17.81 -2.56 5.56
CA PRO A 47 19.07 -2.40 6.28
C PRO A 47 18.94 -1.49 7.50
N GLY A 48 18.00 -0.54 7.45
CA GLY A 48 17.66 0.35 8.56
C GLY A 48 17.09 -0.39 9.77
N ALA A 49 17.14 0.25 10.94
CA ALA A 49 16.43 -0.19 12.13
C ALA A 49 14.93 0.18 12.08
N VAL A 50 14.33 0.04 10.90
CA VAL A 50 12.94 0.40 10.59
C VAL A 50 12.09 -0.86 10.41
N ARG A 51 10.78 -0.69 10.49
CA ARG A 51 9.77 -1.72 10.24
C ARG A 51 8.57 -1.05 9.57
N TYR A 52 7.86 -1.79 8.73
CA TYR A 52 6.63 -1.28 8.12
C TYR A 52 5.63 -0.90 9.23
N PRO A 53 5.11 0.34 9.23
CA PRO A 53 4.21 0.83 10.29
C PRO A 53 2.78 0.30 10.15
N MET A 54 2.43 -0.20 8.96
CA MET A 54 1.13 -0.78 8.59
C MET A 54 1.36 -1.96 7.65
N ASP A 55 0.32 -2.76 7.39
CA ASP A 55 0.39 -3.76 6.32
C ASP A 55 0.59 -3.04 4.97
N TYR A 56 1.34 -3.66 4.07
CA TYR A 56 1.67 -3.10 2.77
C TYR A 56 1.52 -4.16 1.69
N GLY A 57 1.10 -3.75 0.50
CA GLY A 57 1.08 -4.58 -0.69
C GLY A 57 0.50 -3.81 -1.86
N PHE A 58 -0.34 -4.45 -2.67
CA PHE A 58 -0.85 -3.85 -3.89
C PHE A 58 -2.34 -4.12 -4.17
N VAL A 59 -2.91 -3.30 -5.06
CA VAL A 59 -4.26 -3.46 -5.61
C VAL A 59 -4.16 -4.23 -6.93
N PRO A 60 -4.75 -5.43 -7.06
CA PRO A 60 -4.68 -6.21 -8.29
C PRO A 60 -5.52 -5.59 -9.42
N SER A 61 -5.23 -5.97 -10.66
CA SER A 61 -5.84 -5.39 -11.87
C SER A 61 -5.68 -3.87 -11.97
N THR A 62 -4.55 -3.37 -11.48
CA THR A 62 -4.13 -1.98 -11.67
C THR A 62 -2.71 -1.93 -12.22
N GLU A 63 -2.35 -0.80 -12.83
CA GLU A 63 -1.02 -0.50 -13.33
C GLU A 63 -0.67 0.95 -12.97
N SER A 64 0.50 1.13 -12.35
CA SER A 64 1.13 2.39 -12.01
C SER A 64 2.00 2.88 -13.18
N ALA A 65 2.55 4.10 -13.09
CA ALA A 65 3.38 4.69 -14.14
C ALA A 65 4.69 3.93 -14.41
N ASP A 66 5.17 3.15 -13.43
CA ASP A 66 6.34 2.26 -13.55
C ASP A 66 6.02 0.87 -14.12
N GLY A 67 4.73 0.56 -14.30
CA GLY A 67 4.25 -0.72 -14.82
C GLY A 67 3.95 -1.77 -13.75
N ASP A 68 4.16 -1.46 -12.47
CA ASP A 68 3.80 -2.34 -11.36
C ASP A 68 2.34 -2.07 -10.91
N PRO A 69 1.69 -2.98 -10.17
CA PRO A 69 0.39 -2.70 -9.57
C PRO A 69 0.43 -1.54 -8.58
N LEU A 70 -0.70 -0.86 -8.40
CA LEU A 70 -0.78 0.28 -7.49
C LEU A 70 -0.54 -0.15 -6.03
N ASP A 71 0.43 0.51 -5.39
CA ASP A 71 0.78 0.27 -3.99
C ASP A 71 -0.35 0.66 -3.03
N VAL A 72 -0.49 -0.10 -1.94
CA VAL A 72 -1.44 0.17 -0.87
C VAL A 72 -0.86 -0.07 0.52
N ILE A 73 -1.12 0.89 1.39
CA ILE A 73 -0.87 0.87 2.83
C ILE A 73 -2.20 0.55 3.50
N LEU A 74 -2.28 -0.59 4.18
CA LEU A 74 -3.49 -1.06 4.83
C LEU A 74 -3.42 -0.81 6.34
N ALA A 75 -4.21 0.14 6.81
CA ALA A 75 -4.35 0.42 8.23
C ALA A 75 -5.26 -0.63 8.89
N ALA A 76 -4.66 -1.65 9.50
CA ALA A 76 -5.35 -2.70 10.24
C ALA A 76 -4.78 -2.83 11.66
N TYR A 77 -5.60 -3.25 12.63
CA TYR A 77 -5.15 -3.48 14.00
C TYR A 77 -4.37 -4.78 14.17
N ASP A 78 -4.73 -5.79 13.38
CA ASP A 78 -4.20 -7.13 13.46
C ASP A 78 -3.50 -7.45 12.12
N PRO A 79 -2.19 -7.79 12.11
CA PRO A 79 -1.45 -8.03 10.87
C PRO A 79 -2.03 -9.20 10.08
N ALA A 80 -2.10 -9.03 8.76
CA ALA A 80 -2.32 -10.13 7.83
C ALA A 80 -1.03 -10.95 7.63
N PHE A 81 -1.01 -11.80 6.60
CA PHE A 81 0.15 -12.60 6.21
C PHE A 81 0.49 -12.38 4.72
N PRO A 82 1.74 -12.60 4.27
CA PRO A 82 2.12 -12.42 2.87
C PRO A 82 1.30 -13.29 1.92
N GLY A 83 0.74 -12.68 0.87
CA GLY A 83 -0.18 -13.29 -0.09
C GLY A 83 -1.63 -13.38 0.40
N CYS A 84 -1.97 -12.79 1.55
CA CYS A 84 -3.35 -12.67 2.00
C CYS A 84 -4.11 -11.69 1.12
N VAL A 85 -5.32 -12.08 0.70
CA VAL A 85 -6.24 -11.21 -0.05
C VAL A 85 -7.39 -10.82 0.85
N LEU A 86 -7.69 -9.53 0.94
CA LEU A 86 -8.81 -8.99 1.71
C LEU A 86 -9.44 -7.80 0.98
N GLN A 87 -10.66 -7.44 1.40
CA GLN A 87 -11.37 -6.29 0.86
C GLN A 87 -11.09 -5.05 1.71
N ALA A 88 -10.75 -3.95 1.06
CA ALA A 88 -10.39 -2.70 1.72
C ALA A 88 -11.06 -1.50 1.05
N ARG A 89 -11.38 -0.49 1.86
CA ARG A 89 -11.92 0.81 1.44
C ARG A 89 -10.78 1.82 1.33
N PRO A 90 -10.51 2.40 0.16
CA PRO A 90 -9.55 3.49 0.01
C PRO A 90 -10.04 4.75 0.74
N ILE A 91 -9.17 5.37 1.52
CA ILE A 91 -9.47 6.57 2.31
C ILE A 91 -8.52 7.75 2.02
N GLY A 92 -7.44 7.53 1.26
CA GLY A 92 -6.51 8.60 0.91
C GLY A 92 -5.36 8.14 0.04
N VAL A 93 -4.47 9.07 -0.29
CA VAL A 93 -3.24 8.80 -1.06
C VAL A 93 -2.06 9.48 -0.37
N LEU A 94 -0.98 8.74 -0.18
CA LEU A 94 0.33 9.33 0.12
C LEU A 94 0.98 9.75 -1.20
N ASP A 95 1.11 11.06 -1.43
CA ASP A 95 1.79 11.62 -2.60
C ASP A 95 3.27 11.84 -2.26
N MET A 96 4.15 11.17 -3.00
CA MET A 96 5.58 11.22 -2.81
C MET A 96 6.31 11.27 -4.16
N SER A 97 7.60 11.56 -4.13
CA SER A 97 8.44 11.46 -5.31
C SER A 97 9.86 11.11 -4.94
N ASP A 98 10.50 10.33 -5.81
CA ASP A 98 11.93 10.04 -5.77
C ASP A 98 12.59 10.42 -7.11
N THR A 99 13.82 9.99 -7.36
CA THR A 99 14.53 10.29 -8.61
C THR A 99 13.98 9.56 -9.83
N SER A 100 13.20 8.51 -9.63
CA SER A 100 12.53 7.75 -10.69
C SER A 100 11.23 8.43 -11.12
N GLY A 101 10.63 9.25 -10.26
CA GLY A 101 9.51 10.10 -10.61
C GLY A 101 8.52 10.31 -9.47
N ASP A 102 7.26 10.54 -9.86
CA ASP A 102 6.13 10.61 -8.94
C ASP A 102 5.75 9.19 -8.51
N ASP A 103 5.58 9.00 -7.20
CA ASP A 103 5.21 7.73 -6.58
C ASP A 103 4.02 7.96 -5.63
N ARG A 104 3.02 7.09 -5.68
CA ARG A 104 1.77 7.24 -4.94
C ARG A 104 1.32 5.92 -4.38
N ALA A 105 1.07 5.91 -3.07
CA ALA A 105 0.50 4.76 -2.38
C ALA A 105 -0.91 5.07 -1.89
N ILE A 106 -1.86 4.18 -2.15
CA ILE A 106 -3.20 4.24 -1.57
C ILE A 106 -3.11 3.98 -0.07
N LEU A 107 -3.87 4.73 0.72
CA LEU A 107 -4.17 4.36 2.10
C LEU A 107 -5.57 3.78 2.16
N ALA A 108 -5.70 2.59 2.75
CA ALA A 108 -6.97 1.89 2.86
C ALA A 108 -7.19 1.30 4.26
N VAL A 109 -8.44 1.00 4.57
CA VAL A 109 -8.86 0.30 5.81
C VAL A 109 -9.64 -0.97 5.44
N PRO A 110 -9.61 -2.03 6.26
CA PRO A 110 -10.41 -3.23 6.02
C PRO A 110 -11.92 -2.91 5.94
N ASP A 111 -12.61 -3.54 4.99
CA ASP A 111 -14.07 -3.44 4.84
C ASP A 111 -14.83 -4.37 5.80
N ASP A 112 -14.16 -5.42 6.29
CA ASP A 112 -14.75 -6.47 7.13
C ASP A 112 -14.58 -6.26 8.65
N ASP A 113 -14.03 -5.11 9.06
CA ASP A 113 -13.74 -4.80 10.46
C ASP A 113 -14.52 -3.56 10.94
N PRO A 114 -15.56 -3.74 11.78
CA PRO A 114 -16.40 -2.65 12.28
C PRO A 114 -15.65 -1.56 13.06
N ARG A 115 -14.40 -1.81 13.49
CA ARG A 115 -13.56 -0.79 14.12
C ARG A 115 -13.23 0.37 13.16
N PHE A 116 -13.38 0.16 11.85
CA PHE A 116 -13.10 1.14 10.81
C PHE A 116 -14.37 1.75 10.20
N ASP A 117 -15.58 1.39 10.61
CA ASP A 117 -16.84 1.84 10.00
C ASP A 117 -16.91 3.37 9.83
N ASP A 118 -16.46 4.12 10.85
CA ASP A 118 -16.47 5.59 10.88
C ASP A 118 -15.22 6.25 10.25
N ILE A 119 -14.30 5.48 9.67
CA ILE A 119 -13.10 5.98 8.99
C ILE A 119 -13.41 6.03 7.49
N GLU A 120 -13.68 7.23 6.98
CA GLU A 120 -14.08 7.45 5.58
C GLU A 120 -13.05 8.28 4.80
N ASP A 121 -12.20 9.04 5.49
CA ASP A 121 -11.15 9.88 4.90
C ASP A 121 -9.82 9.75 5.66
N VAL A 122 -8.70 10.12 5.04
CA VAL A 122 -7.36 10.12 5.66
C VAL A 122 -7.32 10.93 6.94
N GLY A 123 -8.12 12.00 7.01
CA GLY A 123 -8.25 12.86 8.19
C GLY A 123 -8.86 12.18 9.42
N ASP A 124 -9.54 11.05 9.25
CA ASP A 124 -10.19 10.32 10.34
C ASP A 124 -9.21 9.40 11.10
N LEU A 125 -8.05 9.09 10.51
CA LEU A 125 -6.99 8.37 11.21
C LEU A 125 -6.29 9.25 12.25
N PRO A 126 -5.76 8.64 13.33
CA PRO A 126 -4.91 9.37 14.26
C PRO A 126 -3.71 9.98 13.52
N ARG A 127 -3.50 11.28 13.68
CA ARG A 127 -2.39 12.02 13.05
C ARG A 127 -1.02 11.35 13.26
N GLN A 128 -0.82 10.71 14.41
CA GLN A 128 0.43 9.98 14.69
C GLN A 128 0.68 8.84 13.71
N ASN A 129 -0.37 8.11 13.31
CA ASN A 129 -0.26 7.02 12.33
C ASN A 129 0.22 7.57 10.97
N LEU A 130 -0.37 8.68 10.51
CA LEU A 130 0.02 9.33 9.27
C LEU A 130 1.50 9.78 9.31
N GLN A 131 1.93 10.37 10.42
CA GLN A 131 3.32 10.80 10.61
C GLN A 131 4.32 9.64 10.63
N GLU A 132 3.95 8.49 11.21
CA GLU A 132 4.79 7.29 11.21
C GLU A 132 4.93 6.70 9.81
N ILE A 133 3.87 6.74 9.01
CA ILE A 133 3.91 6.32 7.60
C ILE A 133 4.82 7.26 6.79
N GLU A 134 4.64 8.58 6.91
CA GLU A 134 5.49 9.56 6.22
C GLU A 134 6.98 9.41 6.59
N ASP A 135 7.28 9.23 7.88
CA ASP A 135 8.66 9.05 8.36
C ASP A 135 9.27 7.75 7.84
N PHE A 136 8.48 6.68 7.80
CA PHE A 136 8.92 5.41 7.23
C PHE A 136 9.33 5.56 5.76
N PHE A 137 8.44 6.09 4.90
CA PHE A 137 8.75 6.24 3.46
C PHE A 137 9.90 7.23 3.20
N ARG A 138 10.06 8.25 4.04
CA ARG A 138 11.19 9.19 3.96
C ARG A 138 12.54 8.53 4.28
N THR A 139 12.58 7.55 5.17
CA THR A 139 13.85 7.08 5.77
C THR A 139 14.24 5.64 5.44
N TYR A 140 13.30 4.78 5.02
CA TYR A 140 13.54 3.33 4.95
C TYR A 140 14.65 2.92 3.96
N LYS A 141 14.84 3.72 2.91
CA LYS A 141 15.85 3.53 1.86
C LYS A 141 17.20 4.23 2.14
N GLU A 142 17.33 5.03 3.20
CA GLU A 142 18.55 5.83 3.44
C GLU A 142 19.85 5.01 3.49
N LEU A 143 19.78 3.79 4.06
CA LEU A 143 20.95 2.90 4.15
C LEU A 143 21.12 1.98 2.93
N GLU A 144 20.22 2.04 1.95
CA GLU A 144 20.32 1.35 0.66
C GLU A 144 21.16 2.15 -0.34
N GLY A 145 21.41 3.43 -0.06
CA GLY A 145 22.14 4.34 -0.94
C GLY A 145 21.29 4.88 -2.08
N ASP A 146 19.97 4.69 -1.99
CA ASP A 146 18.98 5.26 -2.91
C ASP A 146 18.79 6.76 -2.67
N ASP A 147 18.06 7.37 -3.59
CA ASP A 147 17.80 8.81 -3.60
C ASP A 147 16.79 9.26 -2.53
N GLU A 148 16.84 10.55 -2.21
CA GLU A 148 15.99 11.19 -1.22
C GLU A 148 14.51 11.16 -1.65
N VAL A 149 13.64 10.61 -0.79
CA VAL A 149 12.20 10.58 -1.01
C VAL A 149 11.58 11.87 -0.46
N GLU A 150 10.94 12.64 -1.33
CA GLU A 150 10.16 13.81 -0.94
C GLU A 150 8.70 13.41 -0.69
N ILE A 151 8.22 13.67 0.54
CA ILE A 151 6.81 13.49 0.91
C ILE A 151 6.07 14.80 0.64
N ARG A 152 5.14 14.79 -0.31
CA ARG A 152 4.32 15.96 -0.67
C ARG A 152 3.09 16.09 0.23
N GLY A 153 2.63 14.97 0.79
CA GLY A 153 1.61 14.91 1.82
C GLY A 153 0.50 13.93 1.49
N TRP A 154 -0.65 14.13 2.13
CA TRP A 154 -1.83 13.29 1.97
C TRP A 154 -2.88 13.95 1.09
N LEU A 155 -3.45 13.17 0.18
CA LEU A 155 -4.67 13.49 -0.55
C LEU A 155 -5.86 12.70 0.04
N ASP A 156 -7.06 13.23 -0.19
CA ASP A 156 -8.32 12.71 0.37
C ASP A 156 -8.79 11.41 -0.30
N ALA A 157 -9.90 10.86 0.21
CA ALA A 157 -10.50 9.64 -0.31
C ALA A 157 -10.92 9.77 -1.77
N ASP A 158 -11.43 10.94 -2.19
CA ASP A 158 -11.82 11.18 -3.59
C ASP A 158 -10.63 11.04 -4.54
N ALA A 159 -9.46 11.56 -4.16
CA ALA A 159 -8.22 11.36 -4.91
C ALA A 159 -7.80 9.89 -5.01
N ALA A 160 -8.00 9.11 -3.94
CA ALA A 160 -7.70 7.68 -3.93
C ALA A 160 -8.60 6.91 -4.91
N LEU A 161 -9.90 7.21 -4.91
CA LEU A 161 -10.85 6.59 -5.83
C LEU A 161 -10.53 6.95 -7.30
N GLU A 162 -10.13 8.19 -7.56
CA GLU A 162 -9.74 8.61 -8.91
C GLU A 162 -8.47 7.92 -9.37
N LEU A 163 -7.44 7.84 -8.52
CA LEU A 163 -6.19 7.14 -8.83
C LEU A 163 -6.43 5.67 -9.20
N ILE A 164 -7.28 4.96 -8.43
CA ILE A 164 -7.63 3.57 -8.73
C ILE A 164 -8.34 3.45 -10.09
N ARG A 165 -9.25 4.38 -10.42
CA ARG A 165 -9.94 4.38 -11.74
C ARG A 165 -8.95 4.60 -12.88
N GLU A 166 -8.01 5.52 -12.72
CA GLU A 166 -7.00 5.84 -13.74
C GLU A 166 -6.03 4.67 -13.96
N SER A 167 -5.73 3.91 -12.91
CA SER A 167 -4.80 2.78 -12.96
C SER A 167 -5.43 1.44 -13.35
N THR A 168 -6.77 1.33 -13.47
CA THR A 168 -7.42 0.03 -13.75
C THR A 168 -7.15 -0.45 -15.19
N ILE A 169 -6.79 -1.74 -15.35
CA ILE A 169 -6.49 -2.38 -16.64
C ILE A 169 -7.44 -3.52 -17.05
#